data_AF-A0AAV9RFN2-F1
#
_entry.id   AF-A0AAV9RFN2-F1
#
_cell.length_a   1.000
_cell.length_b   1.000
_cell.length_c   1.000
_cell.angle_alpha   90.00
_cell.angle_beta   90.00
_cell.angle_gamma   90.00
#
_symmetry.space_group_name_H-M   'P 1'
#
loop_
_entity.id
_entity.type
_entity.pdbx_description
1 polymer ?
#
loop_
_entity_poly.entity_id
_entity_poly.type
_entity_poly.pdbx_seq_one_letter_code
_entity_poly.pdbx_strand_id
1 'polypeptide(L)'
;MCRLVAGETTLNVVLLLYLFSVFGLSRVSAIKVSTPAELHASKGDTVTLSCTFTSTSRPTSKMSVHWSYRPETGGPPLLFFHFSSRAFPPLSGQFGGRIQWQGSPARGDASISLINATLNDNGTYICDVTNPPDVYGSPNSHTVLTVTPKAPTIRFSDVAVLLTFILLPSGLITLFLIGRMFWPKKQHNQSNYHRSPIEVTEGEERVTYPQAAKVRSATCCEVYLLDSEDEDEYYTLKKSHPRHEEYVESQC
;
A
#
# COMPACT_ATOMS: atom_id res chain seq x y z
N MET A 1 87.99 -10.42 3.63
CA MET A 1 86.88 -9.59 3.10
C MET A 1 86.06 -10.46 2.15
N CYS A 2 85.00 -11.11 2.64
CA CYS A 2 84.07 -11.85 1.79
C CYS A 2 83.13 -10.83 1.12
N ARG A 3 83.22 -10.68 -0.20
CA ARG A 3 82.25 -9.92 -0.97
C ARG A 3 80.96 -10.74 -1.03
N LEU A 4 79.92 -10.28 -0.33
CA LEU A 4 78.56 -10.79 -0.47
C LEU A 4 78.12 -10.62 -1.93
N VAL A 5 77.80 -11.74 -2.58
CA VAL A 5 77.23 -11.79 -3.92
C VAL A 5 75.84 -11.16 -3.88
N ALA A 6 75.76 -9.86 -4.14
CA ALA A 6 74.52 -9.08 -4.13
C ALA A 6 73.65 -9.26 -5.40
N GLY A 7 74.08 -10.11 -6.35
CA GLY A 7 73.41 -10.31 -7.65
C GLY A 7 72.50 -11.53 -7.73
N GLU A 8 72.56 -12.44 -6.77
CA GLU A 8 71.83 -13.72 -6.83
C GLU A 8 70.47 -13.66 -6.13
N THR A 9 70.36 -12.86 -5.06
CA THR A 9 69.11 -12.68 -4.31
C THR A 9 68.10 -11.81 -5.05
N THR A 10 68.55 -10.78 -5.75
CA THR A 10 67.69 -9.86 -6.51
C THR A 10 67.07 -10.54 -7.72
N LEU A 11 67.84 -11.37 -8.43
CA LEU A 11 67.37 -12.12 -9.60
C LEU A 11 66.34 -13.20 -9.20
N ASN A 12 66.57 -13.86 -8.07
CA ASN A 12 65.61 -14.81 -7.49
C ASN A 12 64.31 -14.12 -7.03
N VAL A 13 64.39 -12.93 -6.42
CA VAL A 13 63.19 -12.16 -6.02
C VAL A 13 62.41 -11.68 -7.24
N VAL A 14 63.07 -11.17 -8.28
CA VAL A 14 62.42 -10.75 -9.52
C VAL A 14 61.75 -11.94 -10.22
N LEU A 15 62.41 -13.11 -10.24
CA LEU A 15 61.84 -14.34 -10.78
C LEU A 15 60.60 -14.79 -9.98
N LEU A 16 60.67 -14.75 -8.65
CA LEU A 16 59.54 -15.10 -7.79
C LEU A 16 58.36 -14.13 -7.96
N LEU A 17 58.61 -12.83 -8.10
CA LEU A 17 57.57 -11.83 -8.37
C LEU A 17 56.98 -12.00 -9.78
N TYR A 18 57.81 -12.33 -10.78
CA TYR A 18 57.34 -12.65 -12.13
C TYR A 18 56.45 -13.91 -12.11
N LEU A 19 56.89 -14.99 -11.45
CA LEU A 19 56.09 -16.20 -11.27
C LEU A 19 54.80 -15.91 -10.50
N PHE A 20 54.84 -15.15 -9.41
CA PHE A 20 53.64 -14.78 -8.66
C PHE A 20 52.70 -13.89 -9.48
N SER A 21 53.20 -13.03 -10.37
CA SER A 21 52.36 -12.26 -11.29
C SER A 21 51.75 -13.10 -12.41
N VAL A 22 52.47 -14.11 -12.92
CA VAL A 22 52.01 -15.04 -13.97
C VAL A 22 51.02 -16.08 -13.42
N PHE A 23 51.23 -16.55 -12.18
CA PHE A 23 50.39 -17.56 -11.52
C PHE A 23 49.33 -16.97 -10.56
N GLY A 24 49.48 -15.70 -10.13
CA GLY A 24 48.61 -15.05 -9.13
C GLY A 24 47.33 -14.42 -9.66
N LEU A 25 47.07 -14.54 -10.98
CA LEU A 25 45.82 -14.09 -11.62
C LEU A 25 44.97 -15.27 -12.08
N SER A 26 44.90 -16.33 -11.26
CA SER A 26 43.93 -17.41 -11.47
C SER A 26 42.52 -16.80 -11.52
N ARG A 27 41.92 -16.80 -12.72
CA ARG A 27 40.53 -16.39 -12.92
C ARG A 27 39.65 -17.31 -12.07
N VAL A 28 39.13 -16.78 -10.97
CA VAL A 28 38.14 -17.50 -10.18
C VAL A 28 36.89 -17.65 -11.05
N SER A 29 36.55 -18.88 -11.35
CA SER A 29 35.32 -19.24 -12.06
C SER A 29 34.20 -19.27 -11.03
N ALA A 30 33.19 -18.42 -11.25
CA ALA A 30 32.14 -18.20 -10.27
C ALA A 30 30.80 -17.89 -10.94
N ILE A 31 29.73 -18.34 -10.29
CA ILE A 31 28.36 -18.06 -10.65
C ILE A 31 27.69 -17.17 -9.59
N LYS A 32 26.84 -16.26 -10.05
CA LYS A 32 25.97 -15.45 -9.20
C LYS A 32 24.54 -15.51 -9.71
N VAL A 33 23.65 -16.05 -8.90
CA VAL A 33 22.20 -16.10 -9.13
C VAL A 33 21.49 -14.98 -8.38
N SER A 34 20.46 -14.41 -8.98
CA SER A 34 19.68 -13.30 -8.44
C SER A 34 18.20 -13.50 -8.74
N THR A 35 17.39 -13.41 -7.69
CA THR A 35 15.92 -13.33 -7.72
C THR A 35 15.47 -12.06 -6.99
N PRO A 36 14.26 -11.53 -7.23
CA PRO A 36 13.66 -10.56 -6.33
C PRO A 36 13.51 -11.15 -4.92
N ALA A 37 13.52 -10.31 -3.88
CA ALA A 37 13.34 -10.78 -2.51
C ALA A 37 11.89 -11.21 -2.25
N GLU A 38 10.94 -10.42 -2.75
CA GLU A 38 9.51 -10.61 -2.56
C GLU A 38 8.77 -10.42 -3.88
N LEU A 39 7.68 -11.17 -4.04
CA LEU A 39 6.80 -11.12 -5.18
C LEU A 39 5.35 -11.20 -4.68
N HIS A 40 4.52 -10.27 -5.12
CA HIS A 40 3.11 -10.25 -4.79
C HIS A 40 2.28 -10.60 -6.03
N ALA A 41 1.24 -11.40 -5.82
CA ALA A 41 0.30 -11.77 -6.86
C ALA A 41 -1.11 -11.85 -6.30
N SER A 42 -2.11 -11.75 -7.17
CA SER A 42 -3.49 -12.02 -6.77
C SER A 42 -3.89 -13.42 -7.21
N LYS A 43 -4.86 -14.01 -6.50
CA LYS A 43 -5.42 -15.32 -6.86
C LYS A 43 -5.87 -15.35 -8.32
N GLY A 44 -5.41 -16.35 -9.07
CA GLY A 44 -5.68 -16.55 -10.48
C GLY A 44 -4.73 -15.83 -11.44
N ASP A 45 -3.77 -15.04 -10.94
CA ASP A 45 -2.77 -14.41 -11.79
C ASP A 45 -1.77 -15.43 -12.35
N THR A 46 -1.14 -15.09 -13.47
CA THR A 46 0.06 -15.77 -13.94
C THR A 46 1.27 -15.00 -13.46
N VAL A 47 2.12 -15.67 -12.69
CA VAL A 47 3.22 -15.05 -11.95
C VAL A 47 4.53 -15.52 -12.53
N THR A 48 5.44 -14.61 -12.84
CA THR A 48 6.80 -14.96 -13.27
C THR A 48 7.72 -14.99 -12.07
N LEU A 49 8.24 -16.17 -11.75
CA LEU A 49 9.31 -16.37 -10.78
C LEU A 49 10.63 -16.06 -11.49
N SER A 50 11.03 -14.77 -11.44
CA SER A 50 12.22 -14.27 -12.11
C SER A 50 13.49 -14.80 -11.47
N CYS A 51 14.35 -15.44 -12.26
CA CYS A 51 15.68 -15.88 -11.83
C CYS A 51 16.69 -15.57 -12.93
N THR A 52 17.69 -14.76 -12.58
CA THR A 52 18.79 -14.40 -13.49
C THR A 52 20.11 -14.88 -12.92
N PHE A 53 21.06 -15.20 -13.78
CA PHE A 53 22.38 -15.62 -13.36
C PHE A 53 23.47 -15.02 -14.25
N THR A 54 24.62 -14.78 -13.63
CA THR A 54 25.84 -14.34 -14.30
C THR A 54 26.94 -15.36 -14.03
N SER A 55 27.70 -15.69 -15.07
CA SER A 55 28.72 -16.73 -15.05
C SER A 55 29.91 -16.30 -15.92
N THR A 56 31.12 -16.60 -15.48
CA THR A 56 32.36 -16.42 -16.26
C THR A 56 32.45 -17.38 -17.45
N SER A 57 31.86 -18.57 -17.33
CA SER A 57 31.78 -19.58 -18.38
C SER A 57 30.44 -19.53 -19.12
N ARG A 58 30.47 -19.75 -20.44
CA ARG A 58 29.23 -19.81 -21.23
C ARG A 58 28.41 -21.05 -20.86
N PRO A 59 27.08 -20.91 -20.71
CA PRO A 59 26.17 -22.04 -20.58
C PRO A 59 26.35 -23.11 -21.66
N THR A 60 26.44 -24.37 -21.24
CA THR A 60 26.52 -25.54 -22.13
C THR A 60 25.45 -26.58 -21.78
N SER A 61 25.42 -27.73 -22.46
CA SER A 61 24.50 -28.84 -22.15
C SER A 61 24.69 -29.43 -20.74
N LYS A 62 25.84 -29.16 -20.10
CA LYS A 62 26.12 -29.56 -18.71
C LYS A 62 25.50 -28.63 -17.67
N MET A 63 24.97 -27.47 -18.08
CA MET A 63 24.28 -26.55 -17.18
C MET A 63 22.94 -27.15 -16.75
N SER A 64 22.58 -26.93 -15.49
CA SER A 64 21.27 -27.28 -14.95
C SER A 64 20.66 -26.15 -14.14
N VAL A 65 19.33 -26.13 -14.09
CA VAL A 65 18.53 -25.25 -13.23
C VAL A 65 17.58 -26.13 -12.43
N HIS A 66 17.47 -25.86 -11.15
CA HIS A 66 16.52 -26.50 -10.26
C HIS A 66 15.68 -25.43 -9.57
N TRP A 67 14.38 -25.66 -9.50
CA TRP A 67 13.47 -24.84 -8.72
C TRP A 67 12.87 -25.68 -7.60
N SER A 68 13.09 -25.21 -6.38
CA SER A 68 12.59 -25.83 -5.16
C SER A 68 11.61 -24.91 -4.46
N TYR A 69 10.62 -25.49 -3.78
CA TYR A 69 9.60 -24.77 -3.05
C TYR A 69 9.65 -25.14 -1.57
N ARG A 70 9.60 -24.14 -0.70
CA ARG A 70 9.43 -24.30 0.74
C ARG A 70 8.09 -23.65 1.15
N PRO A 71 7.16 -24.40 1.73
CA PRO A 71 5.93 -23.85 2.29
C PRO A 71 6.20 -22.80 3.38
N GLU A 72 5.26 -21.87 3.55
CA GLU A 72 5.30 -20.89 4.66
C GLU A 72 5.23 -21.57 6.04
N THR A 73 4.59 -22.75 6.13
CA THR A 73 4.58 -23.58 7.33
C THR A 73 5.95 -24.16 7.69
N GLY A 74 6.95 -24.00 6.81
CA GLY A 74 8.32 -24.48 7.00
C GLY A 74 8.58 -25.86 6.39
N GLY A 75 9.68 -26.47 6.82
CA GLY A 75 10.15 -27.78 6.33
C GLY A 75 11.24 -27.70 5.25
N PRO A 76 11.72 -28.87 4.78
CA PRO A 76 12.75 -28.93 3.75
C PRO A 76 12.19 -28.45 2.39
N PRO A 77 13.01 -27.78 1.56
CA PRO A 77 12.63 -27.45 0.20
C PRO A 77 12.34 -28.70 -0.64
N LEU A 78 11.29 -28.65 -1.45
CA LEU A 78 10.88 -29.71 -2.36
C LEU A 78 11.15 -29.30 -3.81
N LEU A 79 11.98 -30.09 -4.50
CA LEU A 79 12.25 -29.92 -5.92
C LEU A 79 10.97 -30.19 -6.73
N PHE A 80 10.54 -29.23 -7.55
CA PHE A 80 9.35 -29.41 -8.40
C PHE A 80 9.63 -29.19 -9.89
N PHE A 81 10.72 -28.52 -10.26
CA PHE A 81 11.09 -28.27 -11.64
C PHE A 81 12.60 -28.43 -11.84
N HIS A 82 12.97 -29.00 -12.99
CA HIS A 82 14.36 -29.17 -13.39
C HIS A 82 14.54 -28.85 -14.89
N PHE A 83 15.68 -28.23 -15.23
CA PHE A 83 16.12 -28.04 -16.60
C PHE A 83 17.50 -28.65 -16.79
N SER A 84 17.66 -29.51 -17.81
CA SER A 84 18.95 -29.99 -18.30
C SER A 84 18.83 -30.21 -19.80
N SER A 85 19.35 -29.26 -20.58
CA SER A 85 19.16 -29.12 -22.05
C SER A 85 17.70 -28.95 -22.51
N ARG A 86 16.73 -29.46 -21.76
CA ARG A 86 15.28 -29.28 -21.91
C ARG A 86 14.63 -29.08 -20.55
N ALA A 87 13.45 -28.47 -20.54
CA ALA A 87 12.67 -28.25 -19.33
C ALA A 87 11.85 -29.49 -18.95
N PHE A 88 11.77 -29.77 -17.65
CA PHE A 88 10.98 -30.84 -17.05
C PHE A 88 10.05 -30.24 -15.99
N PRO A 89 8.87 -29.73 -16.40
CA PRO A 89 7.87 -29.24 -15.47
C PRO A 89 7.17 -30.39 -14.72
N PRO A 90 6.61 -30.11 -13.54
CA PRO A 90 5.85 -31.09 -12.77
C PRO A 90 4.57 -31.49 -13.52
N LEU A 91 4.31 -32.81 -13.56
CA LEU A 91 3.13 -33.38 -14.21
C LEU A 91 1.94 -33.55 -13.26
N SER A 92 2.20 -33.59 -11.94
CA SER A 92 1.19 -33.81 -10.90
C SER A 92 1.54 -33.03 -9.64
N GLY A 93 0.71 -33.16 -8.60
CA GLY A 93 0.85 -32.41 -7.35
C GLY A 93 0.39 -30.96 -7.47
N GLN A 94 0.72 -30.13 -6.48
CA GLN A 94 0.22 -28.76 -6.42
C GLN A 94 0.59 -27.93 -7.65
N PHE A 95 1.77 -28.16 -8.23
CA PHE A 95 2.27 -27.40 -9.39
C PHE A 95 1.97 -28.06 -10.75
N GLY A 96 1.33 -29.24 -10.75
CA GLY A 96 1.08 -30.03 -11.95
C GLY A 96 0.36 -29.25 -13.04
N GLY A 97 0.98 -29.14 -14.23
CA GLY A 97 0.41 -28.44 -15.37
C GLY A 97 0.33 -26.90 -15.24
N ARG A 98 0.85 -26.30 -14.16
CA ARG A 98 0.81 -24.85 -13.91
C ARG A 98 2.16 -24.16 -14.10
N ILE A 99 3.26 -24.91 -14.19
CA ILE A 99 4.60 -24.36 -14.37
C ILE A 99 4.98 -24.38 -15.85
N GLN A 100 5.43 -23.25 -16.36
CA GLN A 100 6.01 -23.12 -17.70
C GLN A 100 7.41 -22.54 -17.63
N TRP A 101 8.30 -23.05 -18.47
CA TRP A 101 9.65 -22.52 -18.62
C TRP A 101 9.64 -21.23 -19.44
N GLN A 102 10.24 -20.17 -18.90
CA GLN A 102 10.39 -18.88 -19.58
C GLN A 102 11.85 -18.49 -19.81
N GLY A 103 12.78 -19.18 -19.12
CA GLY A 103 14.19 -18.85 -19.13
C GLY A 103 14.86 -19.02 -20.50
N SER A 104 15.93 -18.26 -20.69
CA SER A 104 16.85 -18.37 -21.79
C SER A 104 18.27 -18.47 -21.24
N PRO A 105 18.82 -19.69 -21.06
CA PRO A 105 20.12 -19.89 -20.42
C PRO A 105 21.23 -19.12 -21.13
N ALA A 106 21.20 -19.06 -22.46
CA ALA A 106 22.15 -18.29 -23.27
C ALA A 106 22.19 -16.78 -22.93
N ARG A 107 21.13 -16.25 -22.32
CA ARG A 107 21.00 -14.85 -21.87
C ARG A 107 21.11 -14.69 -20.36
N GLY A 108 21.46 -15.75 -19.62
CA GLY A 108 21.53 -15.69 -18.16
C GLY A 108 20.15 -15.71 -17.49
N ASP A 109 19.12 -16.25 -18.13
CA ASP A 109 17.75 -16.27 -17.61
C ASP A 109 17.30 -17.72 -17.34
N ALA A 110 16.82 -17.95 -16.13
CA ALA A 110 16.38 -19.23 -15.59
C ALA A 110 14.95 -19.17 -15.03
N SER A 111 14.17 -18.18 -15.47
CA SER A 111 12.84 -17.89 -14.96
C SER A 111 11.79 -18.93 -15.37
N ILE A 112 10.78 -19.09 -14.51
CA ILE A 112 9.59 -19.90 -14.77
C ILE A 112 8.34 -19.07 -14.52
N SER A 113 7.22 -19.45 -15.12
CA SER A 113 5.91 -18.88 -14.80
C SER A 113 5.01 -19.89 -14.11
N LEU A 114 4.36 -19.47 -13.04
CA LEU A 114 3.29 -20.16 -12.32
C LEU A 114 1.94 -19.61 -12.78
N ILE A 115 1.14 -20.45 -13.42
CA ILE A 115 -0.17 -20.10 -13.97
C ILE A 115 -1.24 -20.33 -12.93
N ASN A 116 -2.24 -19.43 -12.90
CA ASN A 116 -3.39 -19.54 -12.02
C ASN A 116 -2.95 -19.73 -10.55
N ALA A 117 -2.27 -18.70 -10.03
CA ALA A 117 -1.75 -18.68 -8.67
C ALA A 117 -2.86 -18.87 -7.63
N THR A 118 -2.60 -19.66 -6.60
CA THR A 118 -3.53 -19.98 -5.53
C THR A 118 -2.94 -19.57 -4.18
N LEU A 119 -3.77 -19.47 -3.14
CA LEU A 119 -3.29 -19.14 -1.79
C LEU A 119 -2.35 -20.21 -1.22
N ASN A 120 -2.45 -21.46 -1.70
CA ASN A 120 -1.58 -22.56 -1.30
C ASN A 120 -0.19 -22.51 -1.96
N ASP A 121 0.01 -21.58 -2.90
CA ASP A 121 1.31 -21.34 -3.54
C ASP A 121 2.18 -20.36 -2.74
N ASN A 122 1.67 -19.85 -1.61
CA ASN A 122 2.42 -18.97 -0.71
C ASN A 122 3.61 -19.71 -0.10
N GLY A 123 4.79 -19.13 -0.25
CA GLY A 123 6.01 -19.69 0.31
C GLY A 123 7.26 -19.16 -0.36
N THR A 124 8.38 -19.82 -0.10
CA THR A 124 9.68 -19.45 -0.62
C THR A 124 10.05 -20.33 -1.81
N TYR A 125 10.38 -19.71 -2.93
CA TYR A 125 10.84 -20.36 -4.14
C TYR A 125 12.34 -20.14 -4.29
N ILE A 126 13.11 -21.22 -4.42
CA ILE A 126 14.56 -21.21 -4.51
C ILE A 126 14.96 -21.62 -5.93
N CYS A 127 15.77 -20.78 -6.58
CA CYS A 127 16.38 -21.04 -7.88
C CYS A 127 17.84 -21.43 -7.66
N ASP A 128 18.20 -22.66 -8.00
CA ASP A 128 19.58 -23.17 -7.99
C ASP A 128 20.07 -23.33 -9.43
N VAL A 129 21.15 -22.65 -9.79
CA VAL A 129 21.76 -22.72 -11.11
C VAL A 129 23.16 -23.30 -10.99
N THR A 130 23.46 -24.30 -11.80
CA THR A 130 24.79 -24.92 -11.87
C THR A 130 25.30 -24.82 -13.29
N ASN A 131 26.45 -24.18 -13.53
CA ASN A 131 27.03 -24.03 -14.86
C ASN A 131 28.52 -24.38 -14.87
N PRO A 132 28.89 -25.67 -14.93
CA PRO A 132 30.30 -26.08 -14.86
C PRO A 132 31.16 -25.44 -15.97
N PRO A 133 32.40 -25.01 -15.67
CA PRO A 133 33.13 -25.18 -14.40
C PRO A 133 32.70 -24.20 -13.28
N ASP A 134 31.86 -23.21 -13.56
CA ASP A 134 31.38 -22.21 -12.61
C ASP A 134 30.30 -22.80 -11.68
N VAL A 135 30.78 -23.51 -10.66
CA VAL A 135 29.92 -24.08 -9.60
C VAL A 135 30.11 -23.38 -8.26
N TYR A 136 31.16 -22.56 -8.13
CA TYR A 136 31.49 -21.81 -6.92
C TYR A 136 30.84 -20.41 -6.94
N GLY A 137 30.68 -19.80 -5.77
CA GLY A 137 30.07 -18.47 -5.61
C GLY A 137 28.70 -18.53 -4.93
N SER A 138 27.71 -17.84 -5.49
CA SER A 138 26.32 -17.86 -5.02
C SER A 138 25.42 -18.53 -6.08
N PRO A 139 25.42 -19.87 -6.14
CA PRO A 139 24.67 -20.64 -7.15
C PRO A 139 23.17 -20.65 -6.89
N ASN A 140 22.71 -20.03 -5.81
CA ASN A 140 21.30 -20.01 -5.45
C ASN A 140 20.82 -18.64 -4.97
N SER A 141 19.54 -18.40 -5.18
CA SER A 141 18.82 -17.21 -4.72
C SER A 141 17.35 -17.60 -4.50
N HIS A 142 16.62 -16.82 -3.71
CA HIS A 142 15.24 -17.15 -3.36
C HIS A 142 14.34 -15.91 -3.38
N THR A 143 13.06 -16.15 -3.66
CA THR A 143 11.99 -15.15 -3.61
C THR A 143 10.86 -15.68 -2.74
N VAL A 144 10.24 -14.80 -1.96
CA VAL A 144 9.01 -15.09 -1.23
C VAL A 144 7.82 -14.69 -2.11
N LEU A 145 6.93 -15.62 -2.41
CA LEU A 145 5.69 -15.35 -3.14
C LEU A 145 4.53 -15.24 -2.15
N THR A 146 3.84 -14.11 -2.20
CA THR A 146 2.63 -13.84 -1.41
C THR A 146 1.45 -13.63 -2.36
N VAL A 147 0.56 -14.62 -2.39
CA VAL A 147 -0.69 -14.57 -3.15
C VAL A 147 -1.81 -14.08 -2.25
N THR A 148 -2.48 -13.01 -2.66
CA THR A 148 -3.63 -12.44 -1.95
C THR A 148 -4.93 -12.73 -2.69
N PRO A 149 -6.09 -12.81 -2.00
CA PRO A 149 -7.38 -12.87 -2.67
C PRO A 149 -7.58 -11.65 -3.57
N LYS A 150 -8.11 -11.84 -4.79
CA LYS A 150 -8.52 -10.72 -5.63
C LYS A 150 -9.63 -9.95 -4.93
N ALA A 151 -9.38 -8.68 -4.63
CA ALA A 151 -10.44 -7.80 -4.16
C ALA A 151 -11.52 -7.69 -5.24
N PRO A 152 -12.81 -7.71 -4.87
CA PRO A 152 -13.87 -7.44 -5.82
C PRO A 152 -13.67 -6.03 -6.38
N THR A 153 -13.34 -5.93 -7.67
CA THR A 153 -13.28 -4.64 -8.36
C THR A 153 -14.71 -4.23 -8.67
N ILE A 154 -15.33 -3.46 -7.78
CA ILE A 154 -16.60 -2.81 -8.10
C ILE A 154 -16.27 -1.69 -9.09
N ARG A 155 -16.38 -2.01 -10.38
CA ARG A 155 -16.25 -1.03 -11.46
C ARG A 155 -17.60 -0.33 -11.59
N PHE A 156 -17.75 0.81 -10.92
CA PHE A 156 -18.85 1.69 -11.23
C PHE A 156 -18.59 2.32 -12.61
N SER A 157 -19.51 2.15 -13.54
CA SER A 157 -19.46 2.88 -14.81
C SER A 157 -19.68 4.37 -14.50
N ASP A 158 -18.87 5.25 -15.08
CA ASP A 158 -19.05 6.71 -14.94
C ASP A 158 -20.49 7.12 -15.27
N VAL A 159 -21.11 6.45 -16.25
CA VAL A 159 -22.52 6.65 -16.61
C VAL A 159 -23.46 6.25 -15.47
N ALA A 160 -23.21 5.12 -14.81
CA ALA A 160 -24.04 4.67 -13.68
C ALA A 160 -23.91 5.61 -12.47
N VAL A 161 -22.71 6.13 -12.23
CA VAL A 161 -22.45 7.13 -11.17
C VAL A 161 -23.20 8.43 -11.48
N LEU A 162 -23.06 8.95 -12.69
CA LEU A 162 -23.75 10.18 -13.12
C LEU A 162 -25.27 10.02 -13.09
N LEU A 163 -25.82 8.91 -13.58
CA LEU A 163 -27.25 8.64 -13.51
C LEU A 163 -27.74 8.56 -12.07
N THR A 164 -26.94 7.97 -11.17
CA THR A 164 -27.27 7.93 -9.74
C THR A 164 -27.35 9.35 -9.18
N PHE A 165 -26.37 10.21 -9.47
CA PHE A 165 -26.36 11.61 -9.02
C PHE A 165 -27.48 12.48 -9.62
N ILE A 166 -28.02 12.13 -10.79
CA ILE A 166 -29.14 12.87 -11.41
C ILE A 166 -30.50 12.35 -10.89
N LEU A 167 -30.66 11.03 -10.86
CA LEU A 167 -31.94 10.39 -10.55
C LEU A 167 -32.27 10.44 -9.05
N LEU A 168 -31.29 10.35 -8.15
CA LEU A 168 -31.53 10.46 -6.70
C LEU A 168 -32.12 11.82 -6.29
N PRO A 169 -31.49 12.98 -6.59
CA PRO A 169 -32.05 14.26 -6.19
C PRO A 169 -33.35 14.56 -6.94
N SER A 170 -33.45 14.21 -8.23
CA SER A 170 -34.70 14.38 -8.99
C SER A 170 -35.85 13.56 -8.38
N GLY A 171 -35.59 12.31 -8.00
CA GLY A 171 -36.56 11.45 -7.31
C GLY A 171 -36.97 12.00 -5.94
N LEU A 172 -36.03 12.54 -5.16
CA LEU A 172 -36.33 13.17 -3.87
C LEU A 172 -37.18 14.44 -4.02
N ILE A 173 -36.86 15.29 -5.00
CA ILE A 173 -37.62 16.52 -5.27
C ILE A 173 -39.04 16.17 -5.72
N THR A 174 -39.20 15.23 -6.66
CA THR A 174 -40.53 14.82 -7.15
C THR A 174 -41.38 14.21 -6.03
N LEU A 175 -40.80 13.35 -5.18
CA LEU A 175 -41.49 12.80 -4.02
C LEU A 175 -41.91 13.90 -3.03
N PHE A 176 -41.04 14.88 -2.77
CA PHE A 176 -41.36 16.01 -1.90
C PHE A 176 -42.53 16.83 -2.45
N LEU A 177 -42.51 17.16 -3.75
CA LEU A 177 -43.60 17.91 -4.41
C LEU A 177 -44.92 17.13 -4.36
N ILE A 178 -44.87 15.83 -4.61
CA ILE A 178 -46.03 14.94 -4.51
C ILE A 178 -46.57 14.92 -3.07
N GLY A 179 -45.70 14.81 -2.07
CA GLY A 179 -46.09 14.92 -0.66
C GLY A 179 -46.82 16.22 -0.36
N ARG A 180 -46.32 17.36 -0.87
CA ARG A 180 -47.01 18.66 -0.71
C ARG A 180 -48.37 18.73 -1.39
N MET A 181 -48.57 18.01 -2.50
CA MET A 181 -49.87 17.92 -3.17
C MET A 181 -50.87 17.05 -2.39
N PHE A 182 -50.39 15.97 -1.78
CA PHE A 182 -51.22 15.06 -0.97
C PHE A 182 -51.47 15.56 0.46
N TRP A 183 -50.80 16.62 0.92
CA TRP A 183 -51.19 17.37 2.13
C TRP A 183 -52.19 18.48 1.78
N PRO A 184 -53.50 18.32 2.04
CA PRO A 184 -54.47 19.39 1.81
C PRO A 184 -54.17 20.58 2.74
N LYS A 185 -54.01 21.76 2.14
CA LYS A 185 -53.92 23.05 2.84
C LYS A 185 -55.26 23.27 3.56
N LYS A 186 -55.31 23.06 4.88
CA LYS A 186 -56.49 23.44 5.69
C LYS A 186 -56.67 24.96 5.58
N GLN A 187 -57.62 25.39 4.75
CA GLN A 187 -57.98 26.81 4.59
C GLN A 187 -58.46 27.35 5.94
N HIS A 188 -57.70 28.26 6.55
CA HIS A 188 -58.22 29.13 7.59
C HIS A 188 -58.95 30.29 6.91
N ASN A 189 -60.28 30.21 6.83
CA ASN A 189 -61.13 31.28 6.31
C ASN A 189 -61.11 32.46 7.31
N GLN A 190 -60.58 33.62 6.92
CA GLN A 190 -60.81 34.89 7.63
C GLN A 190 -61.76 35.74 6.80
N SER A 191 -63.03 35.79 7.19
CA SER A 191 -63.99 36.75 6.66
C SER A 191 -63.90 38.05 7.47
N ASN A 192 -63.39 39.12 6.87
CA ASN A 192 -63.43 40.48 7.42
C ASN A 192 -64.81 41.10 7.12
N TYR A 193 -65.58 41.49 8.14
CA TYR A 193 -66.83 42.25 8.02
C TYR A 193 -66.61 43.68 8.50
N HIS A 194 -66.83 44.65 7.62
CA HIS A 194 -66.79 46.09 7.91
C HIS A 194 -67.89 46.50 8.90
N ARG A 195 -67.57 47.35 9.88
CA ARG A 195 -68.55 48.13 10.65
C ARG A 195 -68.11 49.59 10.75
N SER A 196 -68.97 50.50 10.30
CA SER A 196 -68.76 51.95 10.23
C SER A 196 -68.87 52.65 11.59
N PRO A 197 -68.28 53.86 11.73
CA PRO A 197 -68.21 54.60 12.97
C PRO A 197 -69.46 55.46 13.19
N ILE A 198 -69.96 55.51 14.44
CA ILE A 198 -70.92 56.52 14.89
C ILE A 198 -70.39 57.06 16.23
N GLU A 199 -70.20 58.38 16.27
CA GLU A 199 -69.75 59.16 17.42
C GLU A 199 -70.81 59.21 18.52
N VAL A 200 -70.37 59.17 19.79
CA VAL A 200 -71.06 59.83 20.91
C VAL A 200 -69.99 60.50 21.77
N THR A 201 -70.09 61.81 21.86
CA THR A 201 -69.37 62.72 22.76
C THR A 201 -69.69 62.44 24.23
N GLU A 202 -68.71 62.58 25.12
CA GLU A 202 -68.72 63.52 26.26
C GLU A 202 -67.61 63.20 27.27
N GLY A 203 -66.81 64.23 27.61
CA GLY A 203 -66.02 64.36 28.85
C GLY A 203 -64.90 63.35 29.09
N GLU A 204 -63.84 63.59 29.83
CA GLU A 204 -63.26 64.76 30.46
C GLU A 204 -61.83 64.32 30.85
N GLU A 205 -60.89 65.23 30.69
CA GLU A 205 -59.60 65.38 31.39
C GLU A 205 -58.85 64.16 32.00
N ARG A 206 -57.80 63.76 31.28
CA ARG A 206 -56.36 63.73 31.67
C ARG A 206 -55.90 63.35 33.11
N VAL A 207 -54.79 62.57 33.05
CA VAL A 207 -53.59 62.46 33.93
C VAL A 207 -53.49 61.18 34.79
N THR A 208 -52.74 60.14 34.37
CA THR A 208 -51.31 59.77 34.70
C THR A 208 -51.04 59.45 36.19
N TYR A 209 -50.36 58.40 36.68
CA TYR A 209 -49.23 57.52 36.27
C TYR A 209 -49.32 56.14 37.03
N PRO A 210 -48.46 55.13 36.73
CA PRO A 210 -48.69 53.70 36.99
C PRO A 210 -47.91 53.11 38.19
N GLN A 211 -48.28 51.89 38.63
CA GLN A 211 -47.28 50.85 38.92
C GLN A 211 -47.85 49.44 39.17
N ALA A 212 -47.05 48.47 38.69
CA ALA A 212 -46.75 47.17 39.29
C ALA A 212 -47.81 46.04 39.28
N ALA A 213 -47.51 44.99 38.52
CA ALA A 213 -47.26 43.62 39.00
C ALA A 213 -47.26 42.64 37.80
N LYS A 214 -46.12 41.98 37.51
CA LYS A 214 -45.81 40.57 37.86
C LYS A 214 -46.50 39.56 36.91
N VAL A 215 -45.82 39.14 35.83
CA VAL A 215 -45.09 37.83 35.69
C VAL A 215 -46.09 36.66 35.54
N ARG A 216 -46.07 35.73 34.57
CA ARG A 216 -45.14 35.22 33.53
C ARG A 216 -45.99 34.34 32.59
N SER A 217 -45.62 34.21 31.31
CA SER A 217 -45.40 32.91 30.63
C SER A 217 -45.08 33.17 29.15
N ALA A 218 -44.01 32.55 28.66
CA ALA A 218 -43.38 32.82 27.38
C ALA A 218 -43.77 31.81 26.30
N THR A 219 -43.82 32.24 25.04
CA THR A 219 -43.43 31.45 23.84
C THR A 219 -43.16 32.45 22.70
N CYS A 220 -41.90 32.85 22.49
CA CYS A 220 -40.89 32.29 21.57
C CYS A 220 -41.26 32.39 20.07
N CYS A 221 -40.97 33.56 19.48
CA CYS A 221 -40.62 33.70 18.06
C CYS A 221 -39.50 34.73 17.94
N GLU A 222 -38.44 34.29 17.26
CA GLU A 222 -37.54 35.06 16.40
C GLU A 222 -36.80 36.29 16.92
N VAL A 223 -35.48 36.18 16.94
CA VAL A 223 -34.66 37.20 16.27
C VAL A 223 -33.69 36.49 15.32
N TYR A 224 -33.80 36.91 14.07
CA TYR A 224 -33.11 36.49 12.87
C TYR A 224 -31.59 36.75 12.89
N LEU A 225 -30.91 35.95 12.05
CA LEU A 225 -29.76 36.29 11.20
C LEU A 225 -28.45 36.72 11.88
N LEU A 226 -27.39 35.97 11.63
CA LEU A 226 -26.28 36.44 10.77
C LEU A 226 -25.31 35.29 10.46
N ASP A 227 -24.93 35.25 9.19
CA ASP A 227 -24.01 34.32 8.53
C ASP A 227 -22.60 34.32 9.14
N SER A 228 -21.94 33.19 8.96
CA SER A 228 -20.52 32.96 9.23
C SER A 228 -19.73 33.04 7.92
N GLU A 229 -18.84 34.02 7.79
CA GLU A 229 -17.70 34.01 6.86
C GLU A 229 -16.64 35.04 7.33
N ASP A 230 -15.37 34.61 7.32
CA ASP A 230 -14.11 35.37 7.27
C ASP A 230 -13.71 36.29 8.45
N GLU A 231 -12.45 36.54 8.82
CA GLU A 231 -11.12 35.94 8.70
C GLU A 231 -10.25 36.70 9.73
N ASP A 232 -9.18 36.04 10.21
CA ASP A 232 -7.86 36.58 10.57
C ASP A 232 -7.58 37.63 11.67
N GLU A 233 -6.44 37.33 12.32
CA GLU A 233 -5.41 38.22 12.88
C GLU A 233 -5.61 38.95 14.23
N TYR A 234 -4.74 38.57 15.19
CA TYR A 234 -3.65 39.40 15.75
C TYR A 234 -3.47 39.32 17.28
N TYR A 235 -2.28 38.79 17.67
CA TYR A 235 -1.47 38.83 18.92
C TYR A 235 -1.87 39.80 20.08
N THR A 236 -1.58 39.61 21.38
CA THR A 236 -0.41 39.01 22.08
C THR A 236 -0.61 38.95 23.62
N LEU A 237 0.02 37.93 24.25
CA LEU A 237 0.85 37.97 25.49
C LEU A 237 0.25 38.20 26.92
N LYS A 238 0.30 37.16 27.77
CA LYS A 238 1.03 37.19 29.07
C LYS A 238 1.31 35.80 29.70
N LYS A 239 2.60 35.49 29.83
CA LYS A 239 3.34 34.65 30.82
C LYS A 239 2.64 34.55 32.20
N SER A 240 2.83 33.58 33.11
CA SER A 240 3.62 32.33 33.30
C SER A 240 3.51 31.97 34.81
N HIS A 241 3.64 30.71 35.25
CA HIS A 241 4.12 30.42 36.62
C HIS A 241 4.88 29.07 36.72
N PRO A 242 5.90 28.92 37.59
CA PRO A 242 7.04 28.02 37.42
C PRO A 242 7.10 26.85 38.42
N ARG A 243 8.17 26.06 38.28
CA ARG A 243 8.59 24.89 39.07
C ARG A 243 9.80 25.26 39.95
N HIS A 244 9.92 24.69 41.15
CA HIS A 244 11.19 24.53 41.88
C HIS A 244 11.21 23.22 42.68
N GLU A 245 12.37 22.57 42.67
CA GLU A 245 12.75 21.35 43.41
C GLU A 245 13.17 21.68 44.86
N GLU A 246 12.93 20.77 45.80
CA GLU A 246 13.85 20.51 46.93
C GLU A 246 13.63 19.10 47.52
N TYR A 247 14.72 18.50 47.98
CA TYR A 247 14.93 17.12 48.45
C TYR A 247 14.82 17.07 49.99
N VAL A 248 14.15 16.07 50.59
CA VAL A 248 14.44 15.59 51.96
C VAL A 248 14.19 14.09 52.08
N GLU A 249 15.12 13.43 52.75
CA GLU A 249 15.24 11.99 53.04
C GLU A 249 14.62 11.64 54.41
N SER A 250 13.97 10.48 54.55
CA SER A 250 13.95 9.72 55.82
C SER A 250 13.45 8.28 55.62
N GLN A 251 14.22 7.35 56.22
CA GLN A 251 13.92 5.94 56.40
C GLN A 251 12.88 5.72 57.51
N CYS A 252 12.01 4.73 57.29
CA CYS A 252 11.58 3.69 58.23
C CYS A 252 11.15 2.47 57.40
#